data_AF-A0A179G9D7-F1
#
_entry.id   AF-A0A179G9D7-F1
#
_cell.length_a   1.000
_cell.length_b   1.000
_cell.length_c   1.000
_cell.angle_alpha   90.00
_cell.angle_beta   90.00
_cell.angle_gamma   90.00
#
_symmetry.space_group_name_H-M   'P 1'
#
loop_
_entity.id
_entity.type
_entity.pdbx_description
1 polymer ?
#
loop_
_entity_poly.entity_id
_entity_poly.type
_entity_poly.pdbx_seq_one_letter_code
_entity_poly.pdbx_strand_id
1 'polypeptide(L)'
;MKGIIPPTHVRFPLANVAFARKVFGEKLFGFITQSPDWSLDASDCVTSWWPRAATKDDAVIWLHIGNAREFVRLLFPESRNSLLTEAMDANTTASCAILELRMRNYTDFAYYTLKGSSLSAIYKILPANICKAISSSKLRAWEEDHLLCDTTDCITVRVSRKDPQQGCVRLQIGALFSLHTLTPLYN
;
A
#
# COMPACT_ATOMS: atom_id res chain seq x y z
N MET A 1 5.41 -1.33 -11.05
CA MET A 1 4.54 -0.93 -12.19
C MET A 1 4.14 0.54 -11.99
N LYS A 2 4.47 1.45 -12.92
CA LYS A 2 4.11 2.87 -12.80
C LYS A 2 2.66 3.04 -13.29
N GLY A 3 1.71 3.29 -12.38
CA GLY A 3 0.33 3.53 -12.79
C GLY A 3 0.20 4.80 -13.65
N ILE A 4 -0.85 4.88 -14.46
CA ILE A 4 -1.15 6.08 -15.26
C ILE A 4 -1.48 7.22 -14.28
N ILE A 5 -0.70 8.29 -14.34
CA ILE A 5 -0.90 9.47 -13.49
C ILE A 5 -2.10 10.24 -14.08
N PRO A 6 -3.13 10.55 -13.28
CA PRO A 6 -4.21 11.40 -13.76
C PRO A 6 -3.65 12.76 -14.19
N PRO A 7 -4.20 13.41 -15.24
CA PRO A 7 -3.73 14.73 -15.69
C PRO A 7 -3.84 15.80 -14.60
N THR A 8 -4.74 15.59 -13.64
CA THR A 8 -4.95 16.43 -12.46
C THR A 8 -3.88 16.25 -11.39
N HIS A 9 -2.94 15.30 -11.53
CA HIS A 9 -1.91 15.01 -10.53
C HIS A 9 -0.49 15.30 -11.02
N VAL A 10 0.40 15.58 -10.06
CA VAL A 10 1.85 15.67 -10.23
C VAL A 10 2.49 14.52 -9.46
N ARG A 11 3.43 13.82 -10.09
CA ARG A 11 4.16 12.71 -9.47
C ARG A 11 5.43 13.20 -8.78
N PHE A 12 5.65 12.73 -7.57
CA PHE A 12 6.86 12.89 -6.77
C PHE A 12 7.49 11.51 -6.55
N PRO A 13 8.55 11.17 -7.32
CA PRO A 13 9.06 9.81 -7.40
C PRO A 13 10.01 9.41 -6.26
N LEU A 14 10.62 10.36 -5.55
CA LEU A 14 11.66 10.06 -4.57
C LEU A 14 11.29 10.70 -3.24
N ALA A 15 10.99 9.87 -2.23
CA ALA A 15 10.85 10.32 -0.87
C ALA A 15 12.18 10.22 -0.12
N ASN A 16 12.47 11.21 0.71
CA ASN A 16 13.53 11.15 1.69
C ASN A 16 13.18 10.11 2.77
N VAL A 17 13.89 8.99 2.69
CA VAL A 17 13.66 7.79 3.47
C VAL A 17 13.89 8.02 4.96
N ALA A 18 14.77 8.96 5.33
CA ALA A 18 15.01 9.34 6.72
C ALA A 18 13.74 9.87 7.41
N PHE A 19 12.82 10.45 6.63
CA PHE A 19 11.54 10.95 7.12
C PHE A 19 10.39 9.95 6.98
N ALA A 20 10.54 8.89 6.18
CA ALA A 20 9.51 7.87 6.00
C ALA A 20 9.13 7.21 7.33
N ARG A 21 10.09 6.94 8.21
CA ARG A 21 9.83 6.42 9.57
C ARG A 21 8.96 7.36 10.40
N LYS A 22 9.25 8.67 10.35
CA LYS A 22 8.49 9.70 11.08
C LYS A 22 7.07 9.84 10.54
N VAL A 23 6.89 9.73 9.23
CA VAL A 23 5.61 9.93 8.56
C VAL A 23 4.70 8.71 8.66
N PHE A 24 5.25 7.52 8.38
CA PHE A 24 4.49 6.26 8.31
C PHE A 24 4.50 5.47 9.62
N GLY A 25 5.33 5.87 10.59
CA GLY A 25 5.48 5.19 11.87
C GLY A 25 6.33 3.93 11.78
N GLU A 26 6.82 3.48 12.93
CA GLU A 26 7.75 2.34 13.04
C GLU A 26 7.21 1.06 12.38
N LYS A 27 5.91 0.77 12.59
CA LYS A 27 5.33 -0.50 12.15
C LYS A 27 5.27 -0.62 10.63
N LEU A 28 4.70 0.37 9.94
CA LEU A 28 4.67 0.37 8.47
C LEU A 28 6.08 0.55 7.89
N PHE A 29 6.92 1.38 8.50
CA PHE A 29 8.31 1.55 8.07
C PHE A 29 9.09 0.24 8.06
N GLY A 30 8.90 -0.63 9.06
CA GLY A 30 9.50 -1.96 9.11
C GLY A 30 9.15 -2.87 7.93
N PHE A 31 7.98 -2.67 7.28
CA PHE A 31 7.63 -3.39 6.05
C PHE A 31 8.23 -2.74 4.81
N ILE A 32 8.34 -1.40 4.79
CA ILE A 32 8.98 -0.67 3.68
C ILE A 32 10.46 -1.05 3.57
N THR A 33 11.17 -1.16 4.70
CA THR A 33 12.61 -1.52 4.73
C THR A 33 12.89 -2.95 4.24
N GLN A 34 11.86 -3.82 4.23
CA GLN A 34 11.95 -5.18 3.71
C GLN A 34 11.65 -5.26 2.21
N SER A 35 11.31 -4.14 1.55
CA SER A 35 11.10 -4.10 0.10
C SER A 35 12.41 -4.42 -0.64
N PRO A 36 12.38 -5.18 -1.74
CA PRO A 36 13.58 -5.41 -2.56
C PRO A 36 14.15 -4.13 -3.19
N ASP A 37 13.28 -3.13 -3.40
CA ASP A 37 13.63 -1.85 -4.01
C ASP A 37 14.19 -0.87 -2.96
N TRP A 38 14.37 -1.33 -1.72
CA TRP A 38 14.82 -0.51 -0.61
C TRP A 38 16.29 -0.14 -0.73
N SER A 39 16.58 1.16 -0.58
CA SER A 39 17.92 1.69 -0.45
C SER A 39 17.95 2.82 0.59
N LEU A 40 19.11 3.02 1.22
CA LEU A 40 19.33 4.08 2.21
C LEU A 40 19.39 5.48 1.57
N ASP A 41 19.80 5.58 0.31
CA ASP A 41 20.15 6.85 -0.34
C ASP A 41 19.01 7.46 -1.17
N ALA A 42 18.09 6.64 -1.68
CA ALA A 42 16.85 7.07 -2.34
C ALA A 42 16.00 5.82 -2.65
N SER A 43 14.92 5.58 -1.91
CA SER A 43 14.07 4.42 -2.20
C SER A 43 12.99 4.78 -3.21
N ASP A 44 12.95 4.08 -4.34
CA ASP A 44 11.78 4.00 -5.23
C ASP A 44 10.57 3.35 -4.53
N CYS A 45 10.74 2.90 -3.27
CA CYS A 45 9.68 2.29 -2.47
C CYS A 45 8.57 3.26 -2.10
N VAL A 46 8.79 4.58 -2.11
CA VAL A 46 7.75 5.55 -1.77
C VAL A 46 7.59 6.54 -2.91
N THR A 47 6.46 6.44 -3.61
CA THR A 47 6.10 7.40 -4.65
C THR A 47 4.75 8.02 -4.31
N SER A 48 4.53 9.27 -4.67
CA SER A 48 3.24 9.91 -4.42
C SER A 48 2.79 10.76 -5.58
N TRP A 49 1.47 10.87 -5.72
CA TRP A 49 0.77 11.65 -6.72
C TRP A 49 -0.11 12.65 -6.01
N TRP A 50 0.05 13.92 -6.36
CA TRP A 50 -0.59 15.03 -5.67
C TRP A 50 -1.48 15.78 -6.62
N PRO A 51 -2.68 16.19 -6.18
CA PRO A 51 -3.54 17.05 -6.98
C PRO A 51 -2.81 18.36 -7.30
N ARG A 52 -2.99 18.86 -8.52
CA ARG A 52 -2.60 20.22 -8.90
C ARG A 52 -3.44 21.20 -8.07
N ALA A 53 -2.86 22.36 -7.71
CA ALA A 53 -3.39 23.33 -6.73
C ALA A 53 -4.84 23.84 -6.94
N ALA A 54 -5.52 23.45 -8.03
CA ALA A 54 -6.91 23.79 -8.32
C ALA A 54 -7.90 22.63 -8.12
N THR A 55 -7.46 21.38 -7.92
CA THR A 55 -8.36 20.23 -7.76
C THR A 55 -8.52 19.85 -6.29
N LYS A 56 -9.76 19.52 -5.89
CA LYS A 56 -10.06 19.00 -4.55
C LYS A 56 -9.76 17.50 -4.43
N ASP A 57 -9.00 16.91 -5.35
CA ASP A 57 -8.84 15.46 -5.45
C ASP A 57 -7.91 14.92 -4.38
N ASP A 58 -8.05 13.65 -4.03
CA ASP A 58 -7.19 13.02 -3.03
C ASP A 58 -5.76 12.87 -3.56
N ALA A 59 -4.80 12.93 -2.64
CA ALA A 59 -3.43 12.49 -2.91
C ALA A 59 -3.35 10.97 -2.82
N VAL A 60 -2.49 10.37 -3.65
CA VAL A 60 -2.27 8.91 -3.67
C VAL A 60 -0.80 8.64 -3.42
N ILE A 61 -0.50 7.84 -2.41
CA ILE A 61 0.84 7.37 -2.07
C ILE A 61 0.93 5.88 -2.39
N TRP A 62 2.03 5.48 -3.01
CA TRP A 62 2.36 4.09 -3.27
C TRP A 62 3.59 3.72 -2.46
N LEU A 63 3.46 2.66 -1.67
CA LEU A 63 4.51 2.12 -0.82
C LEU A 63 4.83 0.71 -1.27
N HIS A 64 6.05 0.45 -1.71
CA HIS A 64 6.55 -0.90 -1.89
C HIS A 64 6.95 -1.45 -0.54
N ILE A 65 6.49 -2.67 -0.24
CA ILE A 65 6.72 -3.35 1.03
C ILE A 65 7.24 -4.77 0.79
N GLY A 66 8.11 -5.21 1.69
CA GLY A 66 8.41 -6.64 1.88
C GLY A 66 7.40 -7.30 2.81
N ASN A 67 7.45 -8.64 2.86
CA ASN A 67 6.61 -9.46 3.73
C ASN A 67 5.13 -9.03 3.68
N ALA A 68 4.61 -8.89 2.47
CA ALA A 68 3.28 -8.35 2.24
C ALA A 68 2.18 -9.25 2.80
N ARG A 69 2.46 -10.54 2.97
CA ARG A 69 1.57 -11.52 3.62
C ARG A 69 1.26 -11.13 5.07
N GLU A 70 2.30 -10.83 5.86
CA GLU A 70 2.11 -10.40 7.24
C GLU A 70 1.39 -9.05 7.29
N PHE A 71 1.75 -8.12 6.41
CA PHE A 71 1.07 -6.84 6.33
C PHE A 71 -0.43 -6.97 6.03
N VAL A 72 -0.81 -7.85 5.11
CA VAL A 72 -2.21 -8.17 4.80
C VAL A 72 -2.92 -8.77 6.03
N ARG A 73 -2.30 -9.71 6.75
CA ARG A 73 -2.89 -10.31 7.96
C ARG A 73 -3.16 -9.31 9.08
N LEU A 74 -2.43 -8.19 9.08
CA LEU A 74 -2.65 -7.10 10.01
C LEU A 74 -3.83 -6.22 9.58
N LEU A 75 -3.92 -5.83 8.30
CA LEU A 75 -4.95 -4.91 7.79
C LEU A 75 -6.30 -5.56 7.50
N PHE A 76 -6.31 -6.84 7.13
CA PHE A 76 -7.48 -7.61 6.71
C PHE A 76 -7.68 -8.81 7.66
N PRO A 77 -8.04 -8.58 8.94
CA PRO A 77 -8.18 -9.67 9.91
C PRO A 77 -9.21 -10.73 9.48
N GLU A 78 -10.28 -10.30 8.82
CA GLU A 78 -11.32 -11.21 8.31
C GLU A 78 -10.84 -12.10 7.14
N SER A 79 -9.79 -11.70 6.42
CA SER A 79 -9.25 -12.52 5.33
C SER A 79 -8.39 -13.69 5.82
N ARG A 80 -8.17 -13.83 7.13
CA ARG A 80 -7.42 -14.94 7.72
C ARG A 80 -8.08 -16.30 7.48
N ASN A 81 -9.41 -16.32 7.34
CA ASN A 81 -10.19 -17.54 7.08
C ASN A 81 -10.54 -17.71 5.59
N SER A 82 -9.98 -16.86 4.72
CA SER A 82 -10.28 -16.86 3.29
C SER A 82 -9.34 -17.78 2.50
N LEU A 83 -9.87 -18.35 1.42
CA LEU A 83 -9.13 -19.02 0.33
C LEU A 83 -7.91 -18.22 -0.16
N LEU A 84 -7.88 -16.90 0.05
CA LEU A 84 -6.72 -16.05 -0.23
C LEU A 84 -5.49 -16.41 0.62
N THR A 85 -5.70 -16.68 1.92
CA THR A 85 -4.61 -17.12 2.79
C THR A 85 -4.19 -18.54 2.41
N GLU A 86 -5.13 -19.43 2.14
CA GLU A 86 -4.80 -20.78 1.66
C GLU A 86 -4.07 -20.77 0.31
N ALA A 87 -4.44 -19.89 -0.63
CA ALA A 87 -3.74 -19.75 -1.91
C ALA A 87 -2.34 -19.15 -1.75
N MET A 88 -2.18 -18.17 -0.84
CA MET A 88 -0.87 -17.63 -0.48
C MET A 88 0.02 -18.68 0.21
N ASP A 89 -0.58 -19.57 0.99
CA ASP A 89 0.10 -20.61 1.76
C ASP A 89 0.43 -21.84 0.88
N ALA A 90 -0.49 -22.26 0.00
CA ALA A 90 -0.32 -23.37 -0.93
C ALA A 90 0.81 -23.12 -1.94
N ASN A 91 0.99 -21.87 -2.39
CA ASN A 91 2.15 -21.49 -3.20
C ASN A 91 3.49 -21.64 -2.47
N THR A 92 3.49 -21.70 -1.13
CA THR A 92 4.71 -21.90 -0.34
C THR A 92 5.07 -23.39 -0.20
N THR A 93 4.08 -24.30 -0.27
CA THR A 93 4.27 -25.72 0.06
C THR A 93 4.04 -26.69 -1.11
N ALA A 94 3.41 -26.26 -2.22
CA ALA A 94 3.02 -27.18 -3.30
C ALA A 94 3.17 -26.55 -4.70
N SER A 95 4.39 -26.48 -5.25
CA SER A 95 4.61 -26.48 -6.72
C SER A 95 6.10 -26.49 -7.13
N CYS A 96 6.88 -27.50 -6.72
CA CYS A 96 8.27 -27.67 -7.22
C CYS A 96 8.57 -29.04 -7.87
N ALA A 97 7.59 -29.76 -8.43
CA ALA A 97 7.92 -31.00 -9.13
C ALA A 97 7.29 -31.18 -10.52
N ILE A 98 6.09 -30.63 -10.79
CA ILE A 98 5.36 -30.99 -12.02
C ILE A 98 5.29 -29.85 -13.06
N LEU A 99 5.54 -28.59 -12.69
CA LEU A 99 5.46 -27.44 -13.61
C LEU A 99 6.81 -26.82 -14.06
N GLU A 100 7.93 -27.19 -13.43
CA GLU A 100 9.25 -26.60 -13.70
C GLU A 100 9.83 -26.92 -15.09
N LEU A 101 9.27 -27.92 -15.78
CA LEU A 101 9.77 -28.37 -17.09
C LEU A 101 9.18 -27.61 -18.30
N ARG A 102 8.12 -26.79 -18.14
CA ARG A 102 7.45 -26.13 -19.29
C ARG A 102 7.39 -24.61 -19.26
N MET A 103 7.77 -23.92 -18.17
CA MET A 103 7.51 -22.48 -18.02
C MET A 103 8.75 -21.60 -17.75
N ARG A 104 9.95 -22.00 -18.17
CA ARG A 104 11.18 -21.23 -17.90
C ARG A 104 11.22 -19.79 -18.46
N ASN A 105 10.27 -19.37 -19.31
CA ASN A 105 10.27 -18.03 -19.91
C ASN A 105 8.99 -17.18 -19.73
N TYR A 106 8.00 -17.61 -18.91
CA TYR A 106 6.82 -16.79 -18.64
C TYR A 106 6.75 -16.46 -17.15
N THR A 107 7.28 -15.29 -16.77
CA THR A 107 7.12 -14.77 -15.41
C THR A 107 5.68 -14.28 -15.29
N ASP A 108 4.81 -15.08 -14.66
CA ASP A 108 3.47 -14.62 -14.28
C ASP A 108 3.62 -13.57 -13.16
N PHE A 109 3.45 -12.30 -13.52
CA PHE A 109 3.41 -11.18 -12.57
C PHE A 109 2.01 -11.01 -11.96
N ALA A 110 1.19 -12.06 -11.86
CA ALA A 110 -0.13 -11.93 -11.27
C ALA A 110 -0.05 -11.47 -9.81
N TYR A 111 -0.89 -10.50 -9.48
CA TYR A 111 -1.03 -9.92 -8.14
C TYR A 111 -2.43 -10.21 -7.58
N TYR A 112 -2.52 -10.45 -6.28
CA TYR A 112 -3.79 -10.32 -5.56
C TYR A 112 -4.01 -8.85 -5.21
N THR A 113 -5.23 -8.33 -5.39
CA THR A 113 -5.60 -6.97 -4.96
C THR A 113 -6.62 -7.07 -3.84
N LEU A 114 -6.29 -6.53 -2.68
CA LEU A 114 -7.13 -6.50 -1.49
C LEU A 114 -7.62 -5.08 -1.21
N LYS A 115 -8.90 -4.98 -0.91
CA LYS A 115 -9.69 -3.77 -0.66
C LYS A 115 -10.55 -3.99 0.60
N GLY A 116 -11.08 -2.92 1.18
CA GLY A 116 -11.85 -2.99 2.42
C GLY A 116 -10.99 -3.26 3.64
N SER A 117 -9.92 -2.48 3.84
CA SER A 117 -9.05 -2.61 5.01
C SER A 117 -9.82 -2.23 6.28
N SER A 118 -9.60 -2.97 7.38
CA SER A 118 -10.26 -2.68 8.66
C SER A 118 -9.75 -1.37 9.25
N LEU A 119 -10.65 -0.44 9.59
CA LEU A 119 -10.28 0.82 10.24
C LEU A 119 -9.65 0.60 11.61
N SER A 120 -10.16 -0.35 12.38
CA SER A 120 -9.58 -0.71 13.68
C SER A 120 -8.13 -1.20 13.58
N ALA A 121 -7.80 -1.91 12.48
CA ALA A 121 -6.43 -2.34 12.21
C ALA A 121 -5.56 -1.18 11.73
N ILE A 122 -6.11 -0.32 10.86
CA ILE A 122 -5.44 0.89 10.38
C ILE A 122 -4.97 1.76 11.55
N TYR A 123 -5.86 2.05 12.51
CA TYR A 123 -5.52 2.88 13.68
C TYR A 123 -4.42 2.29 14.58
N LYS A 124 -4.18 0.97 14.50
CA LYS A 124 -3.11 0.29 15.26
C LYS A 124 -1.77 0.26 14.52
N ILE A 125 -1.77 0.45 13.20
CA ILE A 125 -0.59 0.31 12.34
C ILE A 125 -0.08 1.67 11.90
N LEU A 126 -0.99 2.57 11.55
CA LEU A 126 -0.67 3.88 11.01
C LEU A 126 -0.70 4.95 12.11
N PRO A 127 0.21 5.93 12.06
CA PRO A 127 0.18 7.07 12.95
C PRO A 127 -1.09 7.91 12.81
N ALA A 128 -1.44 8.65 13.88
CA ALA A 128 -2.69 9.42 13.96
C ALA A 128 -2.85 10.48 12.86
N ASN A 129 -1.75 11.12 12.42
CA ASN A 129 -1.75 12.08 11.31
C ASN A 129 -2.15 11.44 9.97
N ILE A 130 -1.64 10.23 9.67
CA ILE A 130 -2.04 9.48 8.47
C ILE A 130 -3.51 9.06 8.58
N CYS A 131 -3.94 8.61 9.76
CA CYS A 131 -5.34 8.25 9.99
C CYS A 131 -6.27 9.44 9.77
N LYS A 132 -5.91 10.63 10.30
CA LYS A 132 -6.66 11.88 10.06
C LYS A 132 -6.68 12.25 8.57
N ALA A 133 -5.57 12.04 7.86
CA ALA A 133 -5.50 12.28 6.43
C ALA A 133 -6.42 11.33 5.63
N ILE A 134 -6.52 10.05 6.03
CA ILE A 134 -7.50 9.09 5.49
C ILE A 134 -8.92 9.56 5.77
N SER A 135 -9.23 9.97 7.01
CA SER A 135 -10.56 10.50 7.36
C SER A 135 -10.97 11.72 6.54
N SER A 136 -10.00 12.51 6.07
CA SER A 136 -10.25 13.66 5.20
C SER A 136 -10.35 13.35 3.70
N SER A 137 -10.19 12.08 3.31
CA SER A 137 -10.29 11.61 1.93
C SER A 137 -11.72 11.74 1.40
N LYS A 138 -11.90 12.18 0.15
CA LYS A 138 -13.21 12.16 -0.52
C LYS A 138 -13.79 10.75 -0.59
N LEU A 139 -12.95 9.76 -0.84
CA LEU A 139 -13.38 8.36 -0.86
C LEU A 139 -13.91 7.93 0.51
N ARG A 140 -13.27 8.37 1.60
CA ARG A 140 -13.74 8.05 2.96
C ARG A 140 -15.06 8.73 3.29
N ALA A 141 -15.21 10.01 2.94
CA ALA A 141 -16.48 10.71 3.10
C ALA A 141 -17.62 9.99 2.36
N TRP A 142 -17.36 9.56 1.12
CA TRP A 142 -18.33 8.78 0.35
C TRP A 142 -18.66 7.43 1.03
N GLU A 143 -17.67 6.70 1.56
CA GLU A 143 -17.89 5.45 2.29
C GLU A 143 -18.78 5.65 3.53
N GLU A 144 -18.55 6.73 4.29
CA GLU A 144 -19.35 7.08 5.47
C GLU A 144 -20.79 7.43 5.10
N ASP A 145 -20.98 8.20 4.03
CA ASP A 145 -22.32 8.52 3.48
C ASP A 145 -23.08 7.26 3.03
N HIS A 146 -22.36 6.17 2.72
CA HIS A 146 -22.93 4.87 2.31
C HIS A 146 -22.84 3.81 3.40
N LEU A 147 -22.68 4.21 4.67
CA LEU A 147 -22.71 3.33 5.85
C LEU A 147 -21.58 2.28 5.90
N LEU A 148 -20.49 2.48 5.18
CA LEU A 148 -19.27 1.66 5.26
C LEU A 148 -18.38 2.18 6.41
N CYS A 149 -18.82 1.93 7.64
CA CYS A 149 -18.23 2.52 8.85
C CYS A 149 -16.99 1.79 9.37
N ASP A 150 -16.82 0.50 9.05
CA ASP A 150 -15.79 -0.36 9.67
C ASP A 150 -14.59 -0.65 8.77
N THR A 151 -14.75 -0.48 7.47
CA THR A 151 -13.73 -0.76 6.45
C THR A 151 -13.56 0.42 5.50
N THR A 152 -12.41 0.47 4.84
CA THR A 152 -12.10 1.51 3.85
C THR A 152 -11.25 0.99 2.69
N ASP A 153 -11.56 1.48 1.49
CA ASP A 153 -10.79 1.32 0.26
C ASP A 153 -9.72 2.39 0.08
N CYS A 154 -9.65 3.37 1.00
CA CYS A 154 -8.54 4.33 1.05
C CYS A 154 -7.18 3.64 1.21
N ILE A 155 -7.16 2.39 1.66
CA ILE A 155 -5.98 1.53 1.63
C ILE A 155 -6.26 0.31 0.77
N THR A 156 -5.50 0.17 -0.31
CA THR A 156 -5.51 -1.03 -1.16
C THR A 156 -4.14 -1.68 -1.10
N VAL A 157 -4.09 -3.00 -0.95
CA VAL A 157 -2.83 -3.75 -0.96
C VAL A 157 -2.79 -4.67 -2.17
N ARG A 158 -1.69 -4.62 -2.91
CA ARG A 158 -1.39 -5.59 -3.96
C ARG A 158 -0.28 -6.51 -3.48
N VAL A 159 -0.47 -7.82 -3.61
CA VAL A 159 0.51 -8.82 -3.19
C VAL A 159 0.94 -9.66 -4.39
N SER A 160 2.25 -9.77 -4.58
CA SER A 160 2.85 -10.65 -5.60
C SER A 160 2.57 -12.11 -5.27
N ARG A 161 2.19 -12.89 -6.29
CA ARG A 161 2.11 -14.36 -6.17
C ARG A 161 3.48 -15.03 -6.11
N LYS A 162 4.51 -14.37 -6.63
CA LYS A 162 5.88 -14.85 -6.63
C LYS A 162 6.49 -14.69 -5.24
N ASP A 163 7.21 -15.72 -4.80
CA ASP A 163 8.00 -15.72 -3.57
C ASP A 163 9.40 -15.09 -3.79
N PRO A 164 9.93 -14.27 -2.86
CA PRO A 164 9.30 -13.78 -1.64
C PRO A 164 8.09 -12.88 -1.93
N GLN A 165 6.99 -13.06 -1.18
CA GLN A 165 5.76 -12.29 -1.37
C GLN A 165 5.96 -10.80 -1.01
N GLN A 166 6.21 -10.02 -2.06
CA GLN A 166 6.31 -8.56 -2.02
C GLN A 166 4.95 -7.91 -2.25
N GLY A 167 4.82 -6.64 -1.87
CA GLY A 167 3.57 -5.94 -2.05
C GLY A 167 3.71 -4.47 -2.36
N CYS A 168 2.60 -3.89 -2.79
CA CYS A 168 2.45 -2.47 -3.04
C CYS A 168 1.18 -1.99 -2.33
N VAL A 169 1.35 -1.08 -1.38
CA VAL A 169 0.26 -0.43 -0.66
C VAL A 169 -0.06 0.88 -1.36
N ARG A 170 -1.30 1.03 -1.78
CA ARG A 170 -1.85 2.30 -2.25
C ARG A 170 -2.63 2.94 -1.11
N LEU A 171 -2.18 4.10 -0.68
CA LEU A 171 -2.81 4.92 0.35
C LEU A 171 -3.40 6.17 -0.30
N GLN A 172 -4.71 6.35 -0.18
CA GLN A 172 -5.46 7.52 -0.68
C GLN A 172 -5.87 8.39 0.51
N ILE A 173 -5.49 9.67 0.47
CA ILE A 173 -5.69 10.61 1.57
C ILE A 173 -6.12 11.99 1.06
N GLY A 174 -6.81 12.76 1.90
CA GLY A 174 -7.24 14.12 1.55
C GLY A 174 -6.06 15.07 1.30
N ALA A 175 -6.18 15.88 0.25
CA ALA A 175 -5.11 16.78 -0.24
C ALA A 175 -4.60 17.80 0.78
N LEU A 176 -5.50 18.38 1.59
CA LEU A 176 -5.12 19.42 2.54
C LEU A 176 -4.23 18.87 3.65
N PHE A 177 -4.46 17.63 4.06
CA PHE A 177 -3.65 16.96 5.07
C PHE A 177 -2.39 16.31 4.50
N SER A 178 -2.39 15.95 3.21
CA SER A 178 -1.20 15.39 2.56
C SER A 178 -0.06 16.40 2.57
N LEU A 179 -0.32 17.70 2.32
CA LEU A 179 0.71 18.75 2.31
C LEU A 179 1.46 18.79 3.65
N HIS A 180 0.77 19.09 4.75
CA HIS A 180 1.43 19.15 6.06
C HIS A 180 2.07 17.83 6.51
N THR A 181 1.46 16.70 6.16
CA THR A 181 1.90 15.39 6.66
C THR A 181 3.09 14.84 5.88
N LEU A 182 3.14 15.08 4.57
CA LEU A 182 4.10 14.45 3.67
C LEU A 182 5.15 15.43 3.12
N THR A 183 5.02 16.74 3.31
CA THR A 183 6.09 17.69 2.95
C THR A 183 7.48 17.27 3.47
N PRO A 184 7.64 16.71 4.70
CA PRO A 184 8.94 16.21 5.15
C PRO A 184 9.52 15.07 4.29
N LEU A 185 8.72 14.38 3.47
CA LEU A 185 9.24 13.36 2.55
C LEU A 185 9.95 13.96 1.34
N TYR A 186 9.76 15.25 1.04
CA TYR A 186 10.22 15.85 -0.22
C TYR A 186 11.12 17.08 -0.03
N ASN A 187 11.43 17.42 1.22
CA ASN A 187 12.37 18.47 1.61
C ASN A 187 13.58 17.86 2.33
#